data_AF-M1MDE8-F1
#
_entry.id   AF-M1MDE8-F1
#
_cell.length_a   1.000
_cell.length_b   1.000
_cell.length_c   1.000
_cell.angle_alpha   90.00
_cell.angle_beta   90.00
_cell.angle_gamma   90.00
#
_symmetry.space_group_name_H-M   'P 1'
#
loop_
_entity.id
_entity.type
_entity.pdbx_description
1 polymer ?
#
loop_
_entity_poly.entity_id
_entity_poly.type
_entity_poly.pdbx_seq_one_letter_code
_entity_poly.pdbx_strand_id
1 'polypeptide(L)'
;MNFIGIDVHLHSVVAAVIDENLNIIDVSNVSFEEVINMIHEYLPIVIAIDAPSSLNKGLMNDEEYRKNIGRKINGHYNKKVSEYELSRRGINPFPTPDNIEKVRSRNDLSWMEQGFWLYNNLLDKGYKLLDQNNYVDSMEKGIVEVFPHASFSTLAGQLLQNKNTDEGLNQRWLLLQQLGLNNLDFIMKAVKRKDKDDYLDAIVAAYTGYAISNGKGSFVGDATEGQIALPIRDIKESYKRSKYKEKSIVKEYQDDCSYEYEFLHNDSVLWLKYFTPINNSPKIKEVINIEEGNFSVFAIITNNEGKSAEVELTNMRGKTQGVKVTDKYKSILKEFWGSHGDGITYSIKIIN
;
A
#
# COMPACT_ATOMS: atom_id res chain seq x y z
N MET A 1 -3.45 -15.17 -16.89
CA MET A 1 -4.78 -14.67 -16.49
C MET A 1 -4.61 -13.28 -15.91
N ASN A 2 -5.54 -12.37 -16.21
CA ASN A 2 -5.45 -10.97 -15.77
C ASN A 2 -6.53 -10.65 -14.73
N PHE A 3 -6.24 -9.66 -13.89
CA PHE A 3 -7.15 -9.11 -12.90
C PHE A 3 -7.09 -7.59 -13.01
N ILE A 4 -8.25 -6.94 -12.93
CA ILE A 4 -8.33 -5.48 -12.99
C ILE A 4 -8.85 -4.95 -11.66
N GLY A 5 -8.18 -3.95 -11.13
CA GLY A 5 -8.64 -3.12 -10.02
C GLY A 5 -8.98 -1.73 -10.53
N ILE A 6 -10.08 -1.15 -10.06
CA ILE A 6 -10.58 0.15 -10.51
C ILE A 6 -10.87 1.01 -9.28
N ASP A 7 -10.16 2.12 -9.14
CA ASP A 7 -10.52 3.20 -8.21
C ASP A 7 -11.39 4.23 -8.94
N VAL A 8 -12.59 4.50 -8.40
CA VAL A 8 -13.62 5.29 -9.08
C VAL A 8 -13.62 6.73 -8.56
N HIS A 9 -13.45 7.68 -9.47
CA HIS A 9 -13.65 9.09 -9.19
C HIS A 9 -14.83 9.66 -10.00
N LEU A 10 -15.10 10.96 -9.83
CA LEU A 10 -16.24 11.60 -10.47
C LEU A 10 -16.15 11.66 -12.01
N HIS A 11 -14.95 11.85 -12.57
CA HIS A 11 -14.77 12.08 -14.01
C HIS A 11 -13.80 11.10 -14.68
N SER A 12 -13.12 10.29 -13.89
CA SER A 12 -12.13 9.34 -14.37
C SER A 12 -12.02 8.19 -13.38
N VAL A 13 -11.26 7.18 -13.75
CA VAL A 13 -10.90 6.07 -12.88
C VAL A 13 -9.41 5.84 -12.94
N VAL A 14 -8.82 5.34 -11.85
CA VAL A 14 -7.50 4.74 -11.91
C VAL A 14 -7.69 3.24 -12.05
N ALA A 15 -7.19 2.66 -13.14
CA ALA A 15 -7.29 1.23 -13.39
C ALA A 15 -5.89 0.61 -13.29
N ALA A 16 -5.79 -0.53 -12.59
CA ALA A 16 -4.57 -1.33 -12.48
C ALA A 16 -4.85 -2.74 -13.01
N VAL A 17 -3.96 -3.25 -13.87
CA VAL A 17 -4.01 -4.59 -14.44
C VAL A 17 -2.83 -5.38 -13.88
N ILE A 18 -3.12 -6.53 -13.26
CA ILE A 18 -2.10 -7.46 -12.80
C ILE A 18 -2.30 -8.85 -13.44
N ASP A 19 -1.22 -9.57 -13.68
CA ASP A 19 -1.29 -10.97 -14.10
C ASP A 19 -1.29 -11.95 -12.91
N GLU A 20 -1.41 -13.23 -13.22
CA GLU A 20 -1.35 -14.35 -12.25
C GLU A 20 0.01 -14.51 -11.54
N ASN A 21 1.07 -13.90 -12.08
CA ASN A 21 2.41 -13.86 -11.49
C ASN A 21 2.65 -12.58 -10.68
N LEU A 22 1.59 -11.79 -10.43
CA LEU A 22 1.63 -10.52 -9.71
C LEU A 22 2.50 -9.45 -10.39
N ASN A 23 2.71 -9.55 -11.70
CA ASN A 23 3.26 -8.45 -12.47
C ASN A 23 2.19 -7.38 -12.67
N ILE A 24 2.50 -6.14 -12.32
CA ILE A 24 1.67 -5.01 -12.75
C ILE A 24 1.97 -4.77 -14.23
N ILE A 25 0.98 -5.09 -15.07
CA ILE A 25 1.05 -5.00 -16.54
C ILE A 25 0.81 -3.56 -16.97
N ASP A 26 -0.21 -2.94 -16.37
CA ASP A 26 -0.66 -1.60 -16.72
C ASP A 26 -1.25 -0.92 -15.48
N VAL A 27 -1.06 0.38 -15.36
CA VAL A 27 -1.77 1.19 -14.37
C VAL A 27 -1.82 2.64 -14.83
N SER A 28 -3.03 3.16 -14.93
CA SER A 28 -3.28 4.44 -15.57
C SER A 28 -4.55 5.10 -15.06
N ASN A 29 -4.53 6.44 -15.00
CA ASN A 29 -5.73 7.25 -14.85
C ASN A 29 -6.37 7.43 -16.23
N VAL A 30 -7.58 6.92 -16.40
CA VAL A 30 -8.28 6.81 -17.69
C VAL A 30 -9.75 7.21 -17.55
N SER A 31 -10.39 7.49 -18.67
CA SER A 31 -11.83 7.70 -18.73
C SER A 31 -12.61 6.39 -18.54
N PHE A 32 -13.91 6.51 -18.29
CA PHE A 32 -14.81 5.36 -18.20
C PHE A 32 -14.93 4.57 -19.51
N GLU A 33 -14.77 5.21 -20.67
CA GLU A 33 -14.77 4.49 -21.96
C GLU A 33 -13.47 3.70 -22.13
N GLU A 34 -12.33 4.31 -21.79
CA GLU A 34 -11.03 3.66 -21.85
C GLU A 34 -10.93 2.46 -20.90
N VAL A 35 -11.47 2.54 -19.67
CA VAL A 35 -11.45 1.37 -18.77
C VAL A 35 -12.29 0.21 -19.30
N ILE A 36 -13.40 0.49 -20.00
CA ILE A 36 -14.19 -0.56 -20.67
C ILE A 36 -13.38 -1.19 -21.81
N ASN A 37 -12.61 -0.38 -22.56
CA ASN A 37 -11.70 -0.90 -23.58
C ASN A 37 -10.59 -1.76 -22.96
N MET A 38 -10.00 -1.33 -21.84
CA MET A 38 -9.01 -2.13 -21.10
C MET A 38 -9.60 -3.48 -20.67
N ILE A 39 -10.83 -3.50 -20.16
CA ILE A 39 -11.52 -4.75 -19.78
C ILE A 39 -11.70 -5.68 -20.99
N HIS A 40 -12.02 -5.13 -22.16
CA HIS A 40 -12.13 -5.91 -23.40
C HIS A 40 -10.78 -6.43 -23.91
N GLU A 41 -9.71 -5.64 -23.77
CA GLU A 41 -8.36 -5.99 -24.22
C GLU A 41 -7.71 -7.04 -23.32
N TYR A 42 -7.73 -6.81 -22.01
CA TYR A 42 -7.03 -7.67 -21.05
C TYR A 42 -7.84 -8.90 -20.62
N LEU A 43 -9.15 -8.95 -20.92
CA LEU A 43 -10.04 -10.07 -20.60
C LEU A 43 -9.85 -10.58 -19.15
N PRO A 44 -10.04 -9.73 -18.14
CA PRO A 44 -9.78 -10.12 -16.76
C PRO A 44 -10.75 -11.18 -16.28
N ILE A 45 -10.26 -12.07 -15.41
CA ILE A 45 -11.11 -13.05 -14.73
C ILE A 45 -12.01 -12.34 -13.72
N VAL A 46 -11.41 -11.48 -12.89
CA VAL A 46 -12.12 -10.69 -11.88
C VAL A 46 -11.82 -9.22 -12.08
N ILE A 47 -12.86 -8.39 -12.03
CA ILE A 47 -12.77 -6.93 -11.94
C ILE A 47 -13.17 -6.53 -10.52
N ALA A 48 -12.26 -5.87 -9.81
CA ALA A 48 -12.46 -5.38 -8.46
C ALA A 48 -12.61 -3.86 -8.49
N ILE A 49 -13.71 -3.33 -7.95
CA ILE A 49 -14.06 -1.92 -8.10
C ILE A 49 -14.19 -1.28 -6.71
N ASP A 50 -13.43 -0.21 -6.46
CA ASP A 50 -13.60 0.67 -5.29
C ASP A 50 -14.81 1.58 -5.48
N ALA A 51 -15.98 0.96 -5.42
CA ALA A 51 -17.25 1.65 -5.32
C ALA A 51 -18.34 0.71 -4.82
N PRO A 52 -19.36 1.23 -4.12
CA PRO A 52 -20.53 0.44 -3.79
C PRO A 52 -21.23 -0.02 -5.08
N SER A 53 -21.61 -1.30 -5.12
CA SER A 53 -22.32 -1.93 -6.24
C SER A 53 -23.79 -1.50 -6.36
N SER A 54 -24.39 -1.07 -5.25
CA SER A 54 -25.76 -0.58 -5.21
C SER A 54 -26.00 0.35 -4.02
N LEU A 55 -27.15 1.03 -4.03
CA LEU A 55 -27.68 1.75 -2.88
C LEU A 55 -27.88 0.82 -1.67
N ASN A 56 -27.91 1.44 -0.49
CA ASN A 56 -28.30 0.81 0.76
C ASN A 56 -29.79 0.42 0.72
N LYS A 57 -30.10 -0.85 0.95
CA LYS A 57 -31.46 -1.41 0.98
C LYS A 57 -32.11 -1.30 2.36
N GLY A 58 -31.37 -0.84 3.37
CA GLY A 58 -31.89 -0.54 4.69
C GLY A 58 -31.99 -1.77 5.59
N LEU A 59 -31.26 -2.86 5.31
CA LEU A 59 -31.29 -4.08 6.15
C LEU A 59 -30.90 -3.78 7.60
N MET A 60 -29.91 -2.90 7.80
CA MET A 60 -29.51 -2.47 9.14
C MET A 60 -30.53 -1.53 9.81
N ASN A 61 -31.56 -1.06 9.10
CA ASN A 61 -32.71 -0.34 9.66
C ASN A 61 -33.86 -1.27 10.07
N ASP A 62 -33.89 -2.50 9.57
CA ASP A 62 -34.85 -3.54 9.97
C ASP A 62 -34.47 -4.16 11.33
N GLU A 63 -35.42 -4.14 12.28
CA GLU A 63 -35.23 -4.70 13.61
C GLU A 63 -35.18 -6.23 13.62
N GLU A 64 -35.98 -6.88 12.78
CA GLU A 64 -36.02 -8.35 12.69
C GLU A 64 -34.71 -8.85 12.08
N TYR A 65 -34.24 -8.22 11.00
CA TYR A 65 -32.94 -8.51 10.42
C TYR A 65 -31.81 -8.39 11.47
N ARG A 66 -31.79 -7.29 12.22
CA ARG A 66 -30.82 -7.08 13.31
C ARG A 66 -30.89 -8.13 14.41
N LYS A 67 -32.10 -8.59 14.79
CA LYS A 67 -32.27 -9.67 15.77
C LYS A 67 -31.69 -10.98 15.24
N ASN A 68 -31.88 -11.28 13.96
CA ASN A 68 -31.42 -12.52 13.32
C ASN A 68 -29.88 -12.60 13.17
N ILE A 69 -29.18 -11.47 13.13
CA ILE A 69 -27.70 -11.45 13.15
C ILE A 69 -27.15 -11.98 14.51
N GLY A 70 -27.99 -12.10 15.54
CA GLY A 70 -27.62 -12.76 16.80
C GLY A 70 -26.62 -12.01 17.66
N ARG A 71 -26.45 -10.69 17.44
CA ARG A 71 -25.49 -9.84 18.17
C ARG A 71 -26.15 -8.54 18.62
N LYS A 72 -25.70 -8.00 19.76
CA LYS A 72 -26.24 -6.73 20.30
C LYS A 72 -25.69 -5.55 19.48
N ILE A 73 -26.58 -4.85 18.79
CA ILE A 73 -26.24 -3.70 17.95
C ILE A 73 -26.49 -2.41 18.74
N ASN A 74 -25.43 -1.65 19.03
CA ASN A 74 -25.52 -0.33 19.66
C ASN A 74 -25.21 0.75 18.61
N GLY A 75 -26.22 1.42 18.07
CA GLY A 75 -26.05 2.39 16.99
C GLY A 75 -25.75 1.75 15.62
N HIS A 76 -25.34 2.55 14.64
CA HIS A 76 -25.04 2.13 13.26
C HIS A 76 -26.26 1.73 12.40
N TYR A 77 -27.31 2.54 12.48
CA TYR A 77 -28.41 2.55 11.50
C TYR A 77 -27.99 3.27 10.21
N ASN A 78 -28.72 3.08 9.12
CA ASN A 78 -28.47 3.70 7.80
C ASN A 78 -27.08 3.37 7.20
N LYS A 79 -26.67 2.11 7.32
CA LYS A 79 -25.46 1.56 6.69
C LYS A 79 -25.81 0.29 5.94
N LYS A 80 -25.05 -0.02 4.89
CA LYS A 80 -25.06 -1.37 4.33
C LYS A 80 -24.58 -2.36 5.39
N VAL A 81 -24.97 -3.63 5.29
CA VAL A 81 -24.48 -4.68 6.21
C VAL A 81 -22.95 -4.79 6.14
N SER A 82 -22.36 -4.65 4.94
CA SER A 82 -20.90 -4.64 4.74
C SER A 82 -20.22 -3.50 5.53
N GLU A 83 -20.78 -2.30 5.44
CA GLU A 83 -20.28 -1.10 6.12
C GLU A 83 -20.42 -1.19 7.64
N TYR A 84 -21.53 -1.74 8.12
CA TYR A 84 -21.73 -2.04 9.54
C TYR A 84 -20.68 -3.03 10.05
N GLU A 85 -20.51 -4.14 9.35
CA GLU A 85 -19.58 -5.21 9.70
C GLU A 85 -18.12 -4.70 9.72
N LEU A 86 -17.72 -3.85 8.78
CA LEU A 86 -16.41 -3.20 8.83
C LEU A 86 -16.31 -2.20 9.99
N SER A 87 -17.33 -1.34 10.18
CA SER A 87 -17.31 -0.29 11.21
C SER A 87 -17.16 -0.86 12.62
N ARG A 88 -17.88 -1.95 12.93
CA ARG A 88 -17.76 -2.62 14.24
C ARG A 88 -16.37 -3.22 14.48
N ARG A 89 -15.63 -3.53 13.40
CA ARG A 89 -14.24 -3.99 13.45
C ARG A 89 -13.24 -2.84 13.48
N GLY A 90 -13.69 -1.58 13.53
CA GLY A 90 -12.82 -0.40 13.57
C GLY A 90 -12.41 0.14 12.20
N ILE A 91 -12.92 -0.43 11.10
CA ILE A 91 -12.69 0.05 9.73
C ILE A 91 -13.94 0.80 9.29
N ASN A 92 -13.86 2.12 9.11
CA ASN A 92 -15.06 2.95 8.90
C ASN A 92 -15.21 3.38 7.43
N PRO A 93 -15.94 2.62 6.59
CA PRO A 93 -16.31 3.09 5.26
C PRO A 93 -17.30 4.25 5.33
N PHE A 94 -17.33 5.04 4.25
CA PHE A 94 -18.35 6.05 4.06
C PHE A 94 -19.73 5.37 3.89
N PRO A 95 -20.79 5.80 4.61
CA PRO A 95 -22.10 5.18 4.48
C PRO A 95 -22.72 5.41 3.10
N THR A 96 -23.09 4.35 2.40
CA THR A 96 -23.81 4.43 1.13
C THR A 96 -25.26 4.90 1.38
N PRO A 97 -25.74 5.94 0.69
CA PRO A 97 -27.13 6.37 0.81
C PRO A 97 -28.14 5.31 0.37
N ASP A 98 -29.36 5.44 0.88
CA ASP A 98 -30.52 4.58 0.58
C ASP A 98 -31.30 5.00 -0.68
N ASN A 99 -30.96 6.16 -1.27
CA ASN A 99 -31.60 6.64 -2.49
C ASN A 99 -30.65 7.53 -3.30
N ILE A 100 -30.92 7.60 -4.61
CA ILE A 100 -30.08 8.30 -5.57
C ILE A 100 -30.12 9.83 -5.43
N GLU A 101 -31.24 10.40 -4.95
CA GLU A 101 -31.35 11.85 -4.76
C GLU A 101 -30.40 12.36 -3.66
N LYS A 102 -30.19 11.57 -2.60
CA LYS A 102 -29.17 11.85 -1.58
C LYS A 102 -27.74 11.80 -2.13
N VAL A 103 -27.47 10.90 -3.08
CA VAL A 103 -26.18 10.82 -3.77
C VAL A 103 -25.97 12.07 -4.64
N ARG A 104 -26.96 12.41 -5.49
CA ARG A 104 -26.89 13.53 -6.44
C ARG A 104 -26.89 14.91 -5.79
N SER A 105 -27.56 15.07 -4.66
CA SER A 105 -27.62 16.34 -3.93
C SER A 105 -26.31 16.70 -3.21
N ARG A 106 -25.32 15.79 -3.21
CA ARG A 106 -24.06 15.95 -2.50
C ARG A 106 -22.88 15.69 -3.41
N ASN A 107 -22.13 16.74 -3.72
CA ASN A 107 -20.93 16.65 -4.56
C ASN A 107 -19.91 15.64 -4.03
N ASP A 108 -19.79 15.47 -2.71
CA ASP A 108 -18.85 14.52 -2.10
C ASP A 108 -19.26 13.04 -2.25
N LEU A 109 -20.48 12.76 -2.75
CA LEU A 109 -21.00 11.41 -3.01
C LEU A 109 -21.15 11.10 -4.50
N SER A 110 -20.95 12.09 -5.37
CA SER A 110 -21.18 11.98 -6.81
C SER A 110 -20.38 10.87 -7.51
N TRP A 111 -19.22 10.49 -6.95
CA TRP A 111 -18.43 9.34 -7.41
C TRP A 111 -19.16 7.99 -7.24
N MET A 112 -20.05 7.85 -6.24
CA MET A 112 -20.84 6.63 -6.05
C MET A 112 -21.82 6.40 -7.21
N GLU A 113 -22.37 7.47 -7.78
CA GLU A 113 -23.24 7.35 -8.97
C GLU A 113 -22.46 6.80 -10.17
N GLN A 114 -21.21 7.21 -10.34
CA GLN A 114 -20.32 6.65 -11.36
C GLN A 114 -20.00 5.18 -11.09
N GLY A 115 -19.81 4.82 -9.82
CA GLY A 115 -19.69 3.43 -9.39
C GLY A 115 -20.89 2.60 -9.81
N PHE A 116 -22.11 3.02 -9.44
CA PHE A 116 -23.34 2.33 -9.83
C PHE A 116 -23.48 2.19 -11.34
N TRP A 117 -23.13 3.25 -12.09
CA TRP A 117 -23.13 3.21 -13.55
C TRP A 117 -22.17 2.14 -14.08
N LEU A 118 -20.94 2.07 -13.55
CA LEU A 118 -19.94 1.10 -13.99
C LEU A 118 -20.39 -0.34 -13.71
N TYR A 119 -20.93 -0.62 -12.53
CA TYR A 119 -21.50 -1.93 -12.22
C TYR A 119 -22.62 -2.32 -13.17
N ASN A 120 -23.60 -1.43 -13.38
CA ASN A 120 -24.72 -1.70 -14.30
C ASN A 120 -24.22 -1.96 -15.72
N ASN A 121 -23.24 -1.18 -16.20
CA ASN A 121 -22.66 -1.36 -17.53
C ASN A 121 -21.98 -2.73 -17.69
N LEU A 122 -21.26 -3.20 -16.66
CA LEU A 122 -20.62 -4.51 -16.68
C LEU A 122 -21.64 -5.65 -16.57
N LEU A 123 -22.67 -5.51 -15.72
CA LEU A 123 -23.76 -6.48 -15.62
C LEU A 123 -24.50 -6.63 -16.96
N ASP A 124 -24.79 -5.53 -17.66
CA ASP A 124 -25.39 -5.55 -19.00
C ASP A 124 -24.52 -6.25 -20.05
N LYS A 125 -23.20 -6.28 -19.84
CA LYS A 125 -22.22 -7.01 -20.68
C LYS A 125 -22.02 -8.47 -20.26
N GLY A 126 -22.82 -8.96 -19.32
CA GLY A 126 -22.82 -10.35 -18.85
C GLY A 126 -21.75 -10.67 -17.80
N TYR A 127 -21.18 -9.65 -17.16
CA TYR A 127 -20.41 -9.86 -15.93
C TYR A 127 -21.33 -10.20 -14.76
N LYS A 128 -20.78 -10.85 -13.72
CA LYS A 128 -21.54 -11.30 -12.57
C LYS A 128 -20.96 -10.75 -11.28
N LEU A 129 -21.79 -10.09 -10.48
CA LEU A 129 -21.40 -9.68 -9.13
C LEU A 129 -21.16 -10.92 -8.27
N LEU A 130 -19.93 -11.08 -7.80
CA LEU A 130 -19.55 -12.19 -6.95
C LEU A 130 -19.90 -11.90 -5.50
N ASP A 131 -20.29 -12.95 -4.81
CA ASP A 131 -20.56 -12.97 -3.39
C ASP A 131 -20.03 -14.27 -2.77
N GLN A 132 -20.15 -14.39 -1.45
CA GLN A 132 -19.73 -15.58 -0.70
C GLN A 132 -20.38 -16.90 -1.15
N ASN A 133 -21.55 -16.85 -1.81
CA ASN A 133 -22.32 -18.01 -2.21
C ASN A 133 -22.00 -18.46 -3.64
N ASN A 134 -21.55 -17.55 -4.52
CA ASN A 134 -21.42 -17.82 -5.95
C ASN A 134 -19.99 -17.72 -6.50
N TYR A 135 -19.02 -17.21 -5.72
CA TYR A 135 -17.71 -16.84 -6.27
C TYR A 135 -16.97 -18.03 -6.90
N VAL A 136 -17.08 -19.23 -6.33
CA VAL A 136 -16.44 -20.45 -6.85
C VAL A 136 -16.99 -20.83 -8.23
N ASP A 137 -18.30 -20.70 -8.44
CA ASP A 137 -18.98 -21.18 -9.66
C ASP A 137 -19.11 -20.11 -10.76
N SER A 138 -18.91 -18.83 -10.41
CA SER A 138 -19.16 -17.69 -11.30
C SER A 138 -17.93 -16.81 -11.53
N MET A 139 -16.72 -17.32 -11.25
CA MET A 139 -15.48 -16.55 -11.34
C MET A 139 -15.18 -16.00 -12.74
N GLU A 140 -15.61 -16.70 -13.80
CA GLU A 140 -15.46 -16.19 -15.16
C GLU A 140 -16.35 -14.95 -15.36
N LYS A 141 -15.73 -13.82 -15.71
CA LYS A 141 -16.38 -12.49 -15.76
C LYS A 141 -16.95 -12.06 -14.41
N GLY A 142 -16.22 -12.36 -13.33
CA GLY A 142 -16.58 -11.92 -11.99
C GLY A 142 -16.32 -10.43 -11.78
N ILE A 143 -17.20 -9.78 -11.03
CA ILE A 143 -16.98 -8.42 -10.50
C ILE A 143 -17.16 -8.41 -8.99
N VAL A 144 -16.35 -7.65 -8.27
CA VAL A 144 -16.44 -7.53 -6.81
C VAL A 144 -16.35 -6.09 -6.34
N GLU A 145 -17.12 -5.76 -5.32
CA GLU A 145 -17.01 -4.51 -4.56
C GLU A 145 -15.81 -4.60 -3.61
N VAL A 146 -14.92 -3.62 -3.69
CA VAL A 146 -13.74 -3.50 -2.83
C VAL A 146 -13.82 -2.19 -2.07
N PHE A 147 -13.23 -2.18 -0.88
CA PHE A 147 -12.92 -0.95 -0.17
C PHE A 147 -11.43 -0.99 0.19
N PRO A 148 -10.55 -0.31 -0.57
CA PRO A 148 -9.09 -0.39 -0.45
C PRO A 148 -8.59 -0.18 0.97
N HIS A 149 -9.18 0.75 1.72
CA HIS A 149 -8.79 0.94 3.12
C HIS A 149 -9.03 -0.32 3.98
N ALA A 150 -10.12 -1.06 3.75
CA ALA A 150 -10.34 -2.36 4.39
C ALA A 150 -9.37 -3.41 3.87
N SER A 151 -9.11 -3.48 2.56
CA SER A 151 -8.12 -4.40 1.99
C SER A 151 -6.74 -4.21 2.63
N PHE A 152 -6.24 -2.97 2.67
CA PHE A 152 -4.98 -2.65 3.32
C PHE A 152 -4.97 -2.98 4.82
N SER A 153 -6.02 -2.61 5.54
CA SER A 153 -6.07 -2.82 7.00
C SER A 153 -6.14 -4.30 7.37
N THR A 154 -6.83 -5.10 6.56
CA THR A 154 -6.98 -6.54 6.76
C THR A 154 -5.71 -7.29 6.43
N LEU A 155 -5.04 -6.96 5.31
CA LEU A 155 -3.72 -7.46 4.94
C LEU A 155 -2.66 -7.15 6.00
N ALA A 156 -2.61 -5.89 6.47
CA ALA A 156 -1.68 -5.48 7.51
C ALA A 156 -2.03 -6.04 8.90
N GLY A 157 -3.26 -6.54 9.07
CA GLY A 157 -3.77 -6.98 10.36
C GLY A 157 -3.98 -5.85 11.38
N GLN A 158 -3.88 -4.58 10.98
CA GLN A 158 -4.05 -3.38 11.80
C GLN A 158 -4.48 -2.17 10.95
N LEU A 159 -4.98 -1.10 11.59
CA LEU A 159 -5.30 0.14 10.86
C LEU A 159 -4.01 0.90 10.51
N LEU A 160 -3.82 1.19 9.23
CA LEU A 160 -2.70 2.01 8.75
C LEU A 160 -2.88 3.50 9.08
N GLN A 161 -1.80 4.26 8.90
CA GLN A 161 -1.88 5.72 8.89
C GLN A 161 -2.72 6.22 7.71
N ASN A 162 -3.10 7.49 7.80
CA ASN A 162 -3.91 8.15 6.78
C ASN A 162 -3.23 8.09 5.41
N LYS A 163 -3.95 7.68 4.37
CA LYS A 163 -3.42 7.53 3.00
C LYS A 163 -2.87 8.84 2.43
N ASN A 164 -3.28 9.98 2.97
CA ASN A 164 -2.81 11.29 2.51
C ASN A 164 -1.44 11.68 3.10
N THR A 165 -0.91 10.94 4.08
CA THR A 165 0.42 11.20 4.66
C THR A 165 1.49 10.33 3.98
N ASP A 166 2.74 10.79 3.99
CA ASP A 166 3.85 10.02 3.42
C ASP A 166 4.05 8.68 4.13
N GLU A 167 3.90 8.67 5.46
CA GLU A 167 3.93 7.42 6.24
C GLU A 167 2.83 6.45 5.82
N GLY A 168 1.59 6.93 5.62
CA GLY A 168 0.46 6.07 5.24
C GLY A 168 0.55 5.56 3.80
N LEU A 169 1.13 6.34 2.89
CA LEU A 169 1.47 5.86 1.54
C LEU A 169 2.58 4.81 1.58
N ASN A 170 3.67 5.08 2.30
CA ASN A 170 4.79 4.14 2.40
C ASN A 170 4.36 2.82 3.03
N GLN A 171 3.50 2.84 4.05
CA GLN A 171 2.92 1.61 4.63
C GLN A 171 2.15 0.79 3.60
N ARG A 172 1.34 1.43 2.75
CA ARG A 172 0.57 0.77 1.69
C ARG A 172 1.48 0.22 0.59
N TRP A 173 2.44 1.02 0.15
CA TRP A 173 3.43 0.65 -0.86
C TRP A 173 4.25 -0.57 -0.39
N LEU A 174 4.87 -0.50 0.79
CA LEU A 174 5.64 -1.61 1.37
C LEU A 174 4.78 -2.88 1.51
N LEU A 175 3.52 -2.74 1.94
CA LEU A 175 2.63 -3.88 2.04
C LEU A 175 2.41 -4.55 0.67
N LEU A 176 2.17 -3.79 -0.39
CA LEU A 176 2.03 -4.34 -1.74
C LEU A 176 3.33 -4.98 -2.25
N GLN A 177 4.50 -4.43 -1.93
CA GLN A 177 5.79 -5.07 -2.25
C GLN A 177 5.95 -6.42 -1.52
N GLN A 178 5.59 -6.47 -0.23
CA GLN A 178 5.64 -7.71 0.56
C GLN A 178 4.69 -8.80 0.04
N LEU A 179 3.62 -8.41 -0.66
CA LEU A 179 2.72 -9.34 -1.34
C LEU A 179 3.29 -9.88 -2.66
N GLY A 180 4.45 -9.39 -3.11
CA GLY A 180 5.12 -9.84 -4.32
C GLY A 180 4.68 -9.14 -5.60
N LEU A 181 4.08 -7.94 -5.52
CA LEU A 181 3.70 -7.16 -6.71
C LEU A 181 4.95 -6.60 -7.40
N ASN A 182 5.25 -7.13 -8.59
CA ASN A 182 6.40 -6.73 -9.39
C ASN A 182 6.14 -5.40 -10.11
N ASN A 183 7.21 -4.68 -10.46
CA ASN A 183 7.21 -3.37 -11.11
C ASN A 183 6.61 -2.21 -10.30
N LEU A 184 6.12 -2.46 -9.08
CA LEU A 184 5.50 -1.44 -8.24
C LEU A 184 6.42 -0.24 -8.01
N ASP A 185 7.71 -0.46 -7.71
CA ASP A 185 8.64 0.64 -7.44
C ASP A 185 8.88 1.54 -8.64
N PHE A 186 9.00 0.93 -9.82
CA PHE A 186 9.19 1.66 -11.07
C PHE A 186 7.99 2.57 -11.34
N ILE A 187 6.79 2.00 -11.22
CA ILE A 187 5.51 2.71 -11.37
C ILE A 187 5.39 3.84 -10.34
N MET A 188 5.55 3.53 -9.05
CA MET A 188 5.35 4.48 -7.96
C MET A 188 6.37 5.61 -7.96
N LYS A 189 7.54 5.44 -8.60
CA LYS A 189 8.51 6.52 -8.85
C LYS A 189 8.06 7.47 -9.97
N ALA A 190 7.34 6.98 -10.97
CA ALA A 190 6.81 7.78 -12.08
C ALA A 190 5.52 8.54 -11.71
N VAL A 191 4.72 8.00 -10.78
CA VAL A 191 3.46 8.62 -10.34
C VAL A 191 3.73 9.82 -9.42
N LYS A 192 3.06 10.94 -9.71
CA LYS A 192 3.12 12.14 -8.87
C LYS A 192 2.59 11.81 -7.48
N ARG A 193 3.27 12.30 -6.45
CA ARG A 193 2.92 12.06 -5.04
C ARG A 193 1.43 12.24 -4.71
N LYS A 194 0.79 13.26 -5.27
CA LYS A 194 -0.62 13.59 -5.00
C LYS A 194 -1.64 12.59 -5.56
N ASP A 195 -1.21 11.74 -6.51
CA ASP A 195 -2.06 10.76 -7.19
C ASP A 195 -1.68 9.33 -6.75
N LYS A 196 -0.72 9.17 -5.83
CA LYS A 196 -0.18 7.86 -5.43
C LYS A 196 -1.17 7.00 -4.66
N ASP A 197 -2.04 7.60 -3.85
CA ASP A 197 -3.05 6.85 -3.12
C ASP A 197 -4.06 6.21 -4.06
N ASP A 198 -4.54 6.94 -5.06
CA ASP A 198 -5.49 6.41 -6.05
C ASP A 198 -4.88 5.21 -6.83
N TYR A 199 -3.59 5.29 -7.18
CA TYR A 199 -2.88 4.18 -7.83
C TYR A 199 -2.72 2.97 -6.90
N LEU A 200 -2.36 3.19 -5.64
CA LEU A 200 -2.25 2.11 -4.65
C LEU A 200 -3.61 1.46 -4.36
N ASP A 201 -4.68 2.26 -4.33
CA ASP A 201 -6.06 1.81 -4.12
C ASP A 201 -6.53 0.94 -5.30
N ALA A 202 -6.25 1.35 -6.56
CA ALA A 202 -6.50 0.52 -7.73
C ALA A 202 -5.68 -0.79 -7.75
N ILE A 203 -4.40 -0.74 -7.38
CA ILE A 203 -3.54 -1.94 -7.35
C ILE A 203 -4.00 -2.93 -6.28
N VAL A 204 -4.35 -2.46 -5.07
CA VAL A 204 -4.86 -3.38 -4.03
C VAL A 204 -6.24 -3.93 -4.39
N ALA A 205 -7.05 -3.19 -5.14
CA ALA A 205 -8.30 -3.72 -5.71
C ALA A 205 -7.99 -4.86 -6.68
N ALA A 206 -7.04 -4.70 -7.61
CA ALA A 206 -6.63 -5.75 -8.54
C ALA A 206 -6.13 -7.00 -7.79
N TYR A 207 -5.29 -6.78 -6.77
CA TYR A 207 -4.82 -7.84 -5.87
C TYR A 207 -5.96 -8.54 -5.13
N THR A 208 -7.01 -7.80 -4.75
CA THR A 208 -8.21 -8.37 -4.11
C THR A 208 -8.93 -9.31 -5.07
N GLY A 209 -9.08 -8.94 -6.34
CA GLY A 209 -9.59 -9.84 -7.39
C GLY A 209 -8.75 -11.11 -7.55
N TYR A 210 -7.42 -10.97 -7.59
CA TYR A 210 -6.49 -12.10 -7.58
C TYR A 210 -6.68 -13.00 -6.35
N ALA A 211 -6.76 -12.42 -5.15
CA ALA A 211 -6.92 -13.16 -3.91
C ALA A 211 -8.25 -13.93 -3.85
N ILE A 212 -9.35 -13.34 -4.32
CA ILE A 212 -10.66 -14.01 -4.43
C ILE A 212 -10.57 -15.20 -5.39
N SER A 213 -9.95 -15.01 -6.57
CA SER A 213 -9.80 -16.07 -7.57
C SER A 213 -8.96 -17.26 -7.09
N ASN A 214 -7.98 -17.00 -6.22
CA ASN A 214 -7.13 -18.02 -5.62
C ASN A 214 -7.71 -18.59 -4.31
N GLY A 215 -8.97 -18.25 -4.00
CA GLY A 215 -9.65 -18.66 -2.78
C GLY A 215 -8.98 -18.15 -1.51
N LYS A 216 -8.14 -17.12 -1.56
CA LYS A 216 -7.46 -16.49 -0.42
C LYS A 216 -8.25 -15.32 0.18
N GLY A 217 -9.32 -14.88 -0.49
CA GLY A 217 -10.18 -13.79 -0.02
C GLY A 217 -11.44 -14.24 0.73
N SER A 218 -12.22 -13.26 1.17
CA SER A 218 -13.52 -13.41 1.83
C SER A 218 -14.44 -12.25 1.44
N PHE A 219 -15.71 -12.34 1.84
CA PHE A 219 -16.71 -11.29 1.60
C PHE A 219 -17.31 -10.84 2.93
N VAL A 220 -17.63 -9.55 3.02
CA VAL A 220 -18.23 -8.93 4.20
C VAL A 220 -19.52 -8.23 3.83
N GLY A 221 -20.60 -8.57 4.53
CA GLY A 221 -21.92 -7.96 4.35
C GLY A 221 -22.99 -9.00 4.04
N ASP A 222 -24.06 -8.56 3.41
CA ASP A 222 -25.15 -9.40 2.95
C ASP A 222 -25.22 -9.38 1.42
N ALA A 223 -25.31 -10.54 0.79
CA ALA A 223 -25.33 -10.67 -0.67
C ALA A 223 -26.47 -9.88 -1.32
N THR A 224 -27.61 -9.71 -0.62
CA THR A 224 -28.76 -9.00 -1.16
C THR A 224 -28.50 -7.49 -1.28
N GLU A 225 -27.60 -6.91 -0.47
CA GLU A 225 -27.26 -5.48 -0.49
C GLU A 225 -25.88 -5.22 -1.12
N GLY A 226 -25.15 -6.28 -1.49
CA GLY A 226 -23.77 -6.22 -1.96
C GLY A 226 -22.78 -6.43 -0.81
N GLN A 227 -21.69 -7.13 -1.11
CA GLN A 227 -20.64 -7.46 -0.15
C GLN A 227 -19.32 -6.83 -0.57
N ILE A 228 -18.53 -6.40 0.40
CA ILE A 228 -17.15 -5.96 0.18
C ILE A 228 -16.25 -7.20 0.22
N ALA A 229 -15.55 -7.47 -0.88
CA ALA A 229 -14.49 -8.45 -0.96
C ALA A 229 -13.24 -7.97 -0.24
N LEU A 230 -12.60 -8.88 0.50
CA LEU A 230 -11.34 -8.65 1.21
C LEU A 230 -10.30 -9.68 0.77
N PRO A 231 -9.03 -9.29 0.65
CA PRO A 231 -7.95 -10.17 0.17
C PRO A 231 -7.40 -11.12 1.25
N ILE A 232 -8.20 -11.47 2.25
CA ILE A 232 -7.87 -12.42 3.31
C ILE A 232 -9.06 -13.34 3.59
N ARG A 233 -8.81 -14.57 4.05
CA ARG A 233 -9.86 -15.50 4.49
C ARG A 233 -10.42 -15.14 5.87
N ASP A 234 -9.52 -14.94 6.83
CA ASP A 234 -9.87 -14.88 8.24
C ASP A 234 -9.84 -13.46 8.76
N ILE A 235 -11.02 -12.84 8.84
CA ILE A 235 -11.17 -11.45 9.27
C ILE A 235 -11.14 -11.36 10.80
N LYS A 236 -10.24 -10.56 11.36
CA LYS A 236 -10.18 -10.29 12.81
C LYS A 236 -11.48 -9.63 13.30
N GLU A 237 -11.83 -9.89 14.57
CA GLU A 237 -12.98 -9.23 15.22
C GLU A 237 -12.76 -7.73 15.46
N SER A 238 -11.51 -7.25 15.48
CA SER A 238 -11.21 -5.82 15.49
C SER A 238 -9.84 -5.50 14.93
N TYR A 239 -9.75 -4.34 14.28
CA TYR A 239 -8.55 -3.68 13.81
C TYR A 239 -8.42 -2.38 14.59
N LYS A 240 -7.23 -2.14 15.13
CA LYS A 240 -6.90 -0.92 15.83
C LYS A 240 -5.64 -0.37 15.19
N ARG A 241 -5.49 0.95 15.22
CA ARG A 241 -4.18 1.54 14.96
C ARG A 241 -3.26 1.09 16.08
N SER A 242 -2.02 0.72 15.78
CA SER A 242 -1.04 0.43 16.82
C SER A 242 -0.98 1.64 17.78
N LYS A 243 -1.16 1.39 19.08
CA LYS A 243 -0.99 2.42 20.13
C LYS A 243 0.48 2.78 20.33
N TYR A 244 1.37 1.94 19.81
CA TYR A 244 2.74 2.28 19.57
C TYR A 244 2.79 3.22 18.36
N LYS A 245 3.36 4.42 18.52
CA LYS A 245 4.20 4.95 17.43
C LYS A 245 5.25 3.88 17.22
N GLU A 246 5.01 2.95 16.30
CA GLU A 246 6.00 1.97 15.94
C GLU A 246 7.22 2.75 15.46
N LYS A 247 8.25 2.76 16.31
CA LYS A 247 9.64 2.76 15.87
C LYS A 247 9.68 1.93 14.60
N SER A 248 10.12 2.51 13.51
CA SER A 248 10.43 1.91 12.22
C SER A 248 11.03 0.51 12.45
N ILE A 249 10.19 -0.53 12.49
CA ILE A 249 10.64 -1.92 12.47
C ILE A 249 11.02 -2.16 11.02
N VAL A 250 12.24 -1.75 10.69
CA VAL A 250 12.98 -2.30 9.56
C VAL A 250 13.20 -3.77 9.94
N LYS A 251 12.32 -4.65 9.46
CA LYS A 251 12.58 -6.08 9.45
C LYS A 251 12.78 -6.50 8.01
N GLU A 252 14.03 -6.83 7.74
CA GLU A 252 14.53 -7.81 6.77
C GLU A 252 13.92 -7.69 5.36
N TYR A 253 14.49 -6.77 4.58
CA TYR A 253 14.65 -7.01 3.15
C TYR A 253 16.01 -7.67 2.96
N GLN A 254 15.99 -8.99 2.72
CA GLN A 254 17.11 -9.69 2.09
C GLN A 254 16.95 -9.53 0.58
N ASP A 255 17.71 -8.60 0.01
CA ASP A 255 18.44 -8.77 -1.25
C ASP A 255 19.38 -7.56 -1.44
N ASP A 256 20.68 -7.85 -1.47
CA ASP A 256 21.90 -7.05 -1.67
C ASP A 256 21.78 -5.69 -2.41
N CYS A 257 21.06 -4.71 -1.84
CA CYS A 257 21.12 -3.32 -2.30
C CYS A 257 22.26 -2.59 -1.60
N SER A 258 23.45 -2.63 -2.20
CA SER A 258 24.57 -1.81 -1.77
C SER A 258 24.64 -0.48 -2.52
N TYR A 259 24.85 0.63 -1.81
CA TYR A 259 25.04 1.95 -2.39
C TYR A 259 26.47 2.43 -2.23
N GLU A 260 27.04 3.03 -3.26
CA GLU A 260 28.45 3.42 -3.29
C GLU A 260 28.61 4.94 -3.34
N TYR A 261 29.60 5.43 -2.58
CA TYR A 261 29.88 6.85 -2.41
C TYR A 261 31.37 7.12 -2.45
N GLU A 262 31.78 8.23 -3.04
CA GLU A 262 33.06 8.86 -2.72
C GLU A 262 32.91 9.67 -1.45
N PHE A 263 33.86 9.56 -0.53
CA PHE A 263 33.86 10.26 0.74
C PHE A 263 35.17 10.98 0.98
N LEU A 264 35.12 12.29 1.18
CA LEU A 264 36.29 13.09 1.52
C LEU A 264 36.53 13.11 3.05
N HIS A 265 37.62 12.51 3.50
CA HIS A 265 37.96 12.39 4.92
C HIS A 265 38.65 13.65 5.45
N ASN A 266 37.83 14.61 5.90
CA ASN A 266 38.30 15.91 6.44
C ASN A 266 38.25 16.02 7.97
N ASP A 267 37.63 15.07 8.65
CA ASP A 267 37.43 15.09 10.10
C ASP A 267 37.26 13.65 10.60
N SER A 268 37.50 13.44 11.89
CA SER A 268 37.16 12.24 12.66
C SER A 268 35.67 11.84 12.60
N VAL A 269 34.81 12.74 12.14
CA VAL A 269 33.37 12.55 11.95
C VAL A 269 33.05 12.39 10.47
N LEU A 270 32.25 11.37 10.14
CA LEU A 270 31.77 11.16 8.79
C LEU A 270 30.55 12.06 8.55
N TRP A 271 30.80 13.27 8.05
CA TRP A 271 29.73 14.22 7.74
C TRP A 271 29.04 13.86 6.42
N LEU A 272 27.70 13.80 6.43
CA LEU A 272 26.91 13.39 5.26
C LEU A 272 27.14 14.28 4.02
N LYS A 273 27.51 15.54 4.22
CA LYS A 273 27.81 16.48 3.12
C LYS A 273 29.05 16.08 2.30
N TYR A 274 29.90 15.19 2.82
CA TYR A 274 31.10 14.73 2.13
C TYR A 274 30.90 13.43 1.37
N PHE A 275 29.70 12.86 1.38
CA PHE A 275 29.36 11.70 0.55
C PHE A 275 28.85 12.18 -0.80
N THR A 276 29.61 11.86 -1.85
CA THR A 276 29.25 12.07 -3.24
C THR A 276 28.78 10.73 -3.81
N PRO A 277 27.52 10.60 -4.27
CA PRO A 277 27.04 9.34 -4.82
C PRO A 277 27.84 8.90 -6.06
N ILE A 278 28.19 7.61 -6.12
CA ILE A 278 28.79 6.95 -7.30
C ILE A 278 27.67 6.20 -8.04
N ASN A 279 27.74 6.19 -9.37
CA ASN A 279 26.75 5.55 -10.25
C ASN A 279 25.31 6.06 -9.97
N ASN A 280 24.34 5.15 -9.90
CA ASN A 280 22.93 5.46 -9.62
C ASN A 280 22.61 5.50 -8.12
N SER A 281 23.61 5.67 -7.25
CA SER A 281 23.37 5.73 -5.81
C SER A 281 22.56 6.98 -5.45
N PRO A 282 21.53 6.87 -4.59
CA PRO A 282 20.77 8.01 -4.10
C PRO A 282 21.63 8.86 -3.16
N LYS A 283 21.18 10.07 -2.81
CA LYS A 283 21.91 10.92 -1.86
C LYS A 283 22.02 10.21 -0.51
N ILE A 284 23.15 10.33 0.17
CA ILE A 284 23.37 9.59 1.44
C ILE A 284 22.31 9.86 2.51
N LYS A 285 21.70 11.06 2.51
CA LYS A 285 20.60 11.43 3.43
C LYS A 285 19.32 10.65 3.18
N GLU A 286 19.16 10.12 1.98
CA GLU A 286 18.02 9.27 1.58
C GLU A 286 18.28 7.80 1.95
N VAL A 287 19.55 7.41 2.15
CA VAL A 287 19.95 6.07 2.59
C VAL A 287 20.10 5.98 4.10
N ILE A 288 20.63 7.03 4.73
CA ILE A 288 20.93 7.08 6.17
C ILE A 288 20.10 8.18 6.82
N ASN A 289 19.11 7.79 7.63
CA ASN A 289 18.26 8.71 8.38
C ASN A 289 18.88 9.04 9.75
N ILE A 290 19.57 10.19 9.86
CA ILE A 290 20.22 10.65 11.10
C ILE A 290 19.22 11.31 12.08
N GLU A 291 18.03 11.68 11.62
CA GLU A 291 17.04 12.42 12.41
C GLU A 291 16.20 11.51 13.32
N GLU A 292 16.24 10.19 13.09
CA GLU A 292 15.66 9.18 13.99
C GLU A 292 16.68 8.73 15.04
N GLY A 293 16.28 8.80 16.32
CA GLY A 293 17.19 8.86 17.47
C GLY A 293 18.27 7.79 17.64
N ASN A 294 18.26 6.64 16.95
CA ASN A 294 19.39 5.70 16.83
C ASN A 294 19.24 4.89 15.52
N PHE A 295 20.25 4.89 14.64
CA PHE A 295 20.36 3.97 13.50
C PHE A 295 21.71 3.25 13.54
N SER A 296 21.80 2.10 12.86
CA SER A 296 23.04 1.36 12.63
C SER A 296 23.05 0.80 11.21
N VAL A 297 24.11 1.01 10.44
CA VAL A 297 24.26 0.48 9.07
C VAL A 297 25.67 -0.03 8.84
N PHE A 298 25.82 -1.11 8.08
CA PHE A 298 27.13 -1.64 7.72
C PHE A 298 27.72 -0.86 6.55
N ALA A 299 29.04 -0.67 6.58
CA ALA A 299 29.77 -0.01 5.51
C ALA A 299 31.12 -0.68 5.29
N ILE A 300 31.51 -0.78 4.03
CA ILE A 300 32.88 -1.11 3.61
C ILE A 300 33.54 0.19 3.16
N ILE A 301 34.64 0.56 3.79
CA ILE A 301 35.44 1.74 3.44
C ILE A 301 36.70 1.26 2.76
N THR A 302 36.95 1.69 1.53
CA THR A 302 38.08 1.27 0.69
C THR A 302 38.95 2.48 0.35
N ASN A 303 40.27 2.35 0.53
CA ASN A 303 41.24 3.38 0.20
C ASN A 303 41.73 3.25 -1.26
N ASN A 304 42.55 4.20 -1.71
CA ASN A 304 43.08 4.22 -3.09
C ASN A 304 44.06 3.06 -3.39
N GLU A 305 44.56 2.35 -2.37
CA GLU A 305 45.39 1.15 -2.52
C GLU A 305 44.56 -0.15 -2.60
N GLY A 306 43.23 -0.06 -2.53
CA GLY A 306 42.33 -1.20 -2.56
C GLY A 306 42.23 -1.96 -1.23
N LYS A 307 42.77 -1.42 -0.13
CA LYS A 307 42.55 -1.98 1.21
C LYS A 307 41.19 -1.53 1.72
N SER A 308 40.48 -2.44 2.39
CA SER A 308 39.13 -2.17 2.90
C SER A 308 39.03 -2.42 4.41
N ALA A 309 38.16 -1.65 5.06
CA ALA A 309 37.74 -1.84 6.43
C ALA A 309 36.21 -1.96 6.52
N GLU A 310 35.74 -3.02 7.15
CA GLU A 310 34.33 -3.22 7.48
C GLU A 310 34.00 -2.55 8.80
N VAL A 311 32.98 -1.71 8.79
CA VAL A 311 32.55 -0.95 9.96
C VAL A 311 31.04 -0.88 10.06
N GLU A 312 30.56 -0.55 11.24
CA GLU A 312 29.17 -0.23 11.51
C GLU A 312 29.04 1.25 11.87
N LEU A 313 28.28 1.99 11.06
CA LEU A 313 28.01 3.42 11.22
C LEU A 313 26.74 3.65 12.01
N THR A 314 26.78 4.58 12.95
CA THR A 314 25.66 4.96 13.81
C THR A 314 25.57 6.48 13.93
N ASN A 315 24.44 6.96 14.45
CA ASN A 315 24.21 8.39 14.65
C ASN A 315 25.13 8.98 15.73
N MET A 316 25.47 10.25 15.54
CA MET A 316 26.09 11.04 16.58
C MET A 316 25.03 11.71 17.46
N ARG A 317 25.07 11.49 18.78
CA ARG A 317 24.20 12.18 19.73
C ARG A 317 24.35 13.70 19.58
N GLY A 318 23.26 14.38 19.25
CA GLY A 318 23.20 15.85 19.14
C GLY A 318 23.72 16.45 17.83
N LYS A 319 24.09 15.63 16.82
CA LYS A 319 24.49 16.13 15.50
C LYS A 319 23.61 15.51 14.42
N THR A 320 22.86 16.33 13.69
CA THR A 320 21.87 15.88 12.68
C THR A 320 22.47 15.58 11.30
N GLN A 321 23.78 15.76 11.11
CA GLN A 321 24.42 15.61 9.79
C GLN A 321 25.72 14.79 9.80
N GLY A 322 26.04 14.14 10.92
CA GLY A 322 27.27 13.37 11.09
C GLY A 322 26.99 11.97 11.62
N VAL A 323 27.71 11.00 11.07
CA VAL A 323 27.72 9.61 11.54
C VAL A 323 29.10 9.28 12.11
N LYS A 324 29.14 8.26 12.96
CA LYS A 324 30.38 7.75 13.55
C LYS A 324 30.35 6.23 13.51
N VAL A 325 31.50 5.59 13.64
CA VAL A 325 31.52 4.14 13.91
C VAL A 325 31.06 3.82 15.32
N THR A 326 30.48 2.64 15.51
CA THR A 326 30.21 2.09 16.85
C THR A 326 31.53 1.82 17.60
N ASP A 327 31.47 1.73 18.94
CA ASP A 327 32.68 1.60 19.77
C ASP A 327 33.52 0.36 19.40
N LYS A 328 32.87 -0.70 18.89
CA LYS A 328 33.48 -1.93 18.41
C LYS A 328 34.47 -1.70 17.25
N TYR A 329 34.19 -0.76 16.35
CA TYR A 329 34.99 -0.54 15.14
C TYR A 329 35.91 0.69 15.22
N LYS A 330 35.94 1.40 16.35
CA LYS A 330 36.77 2.60 16.52
C LYS A 330 38.26 2.35 16.34
N SER A 331 38.79 1.26 16.89
CA SER A 331 40.22 0.92 16.75
C SER A 331 40.55 0.53 15.31
N ILE A 332 39.70 -0.30 14.69
CA ILE A 332 39.84 -0.76 13.30
C ILE A 332 39.89 0.44 12.35
N LEU A 333 38.92 1.35 12.46
CA LEU A 333 38.85 2.50 11.59
C LEU A 333 40.00 3.49 11.85
N LYS A 334 40.40 3.65 13.13
CA LYS A 334 41.56 4.48 13.50
C LYS A 334 42.87 3.94 12.95
N GLU A 335 43.06 2.62 12.93
CA GLU A 335 44.22 1.98 12.31
C GLU A 335 44.18 2.10 10.78
N PHE A 336 42.98 2.06 10.20
CA PHE A 336 42.79 2.12 8.75
C PHE A 336 43.13 3.50 8.14
N TRP A 337 42.61 4.60 8.71
CA TRP A 337 42.76 5.93 8.13
C TRP A 337 43.14 7.04 9.13
N GLY A 338 43.54 6.69 10.36
CA GLY A 338 43.97 7.64 11.39
C GLY A 338 42.84 8.22 12.25
N SER A 339 43.18 9.20 13.09
CA SER A 339 42.24 9.85 14.05
C SER A 339 41.77 11.24 13.63
N HIS A 340 42.29 11.76 12.53
CA HIS A 340 42.00 13.10 12.01
C HIS A 340 41.84 12.99 10.50
N GLY A 341 41.11 13.95 9.91
CA GLY A 341 40.99 14.02 8.45
C GLY A 341 42.36 14.13 7.78
N ASP A 342 42.59 13.30 6.78
CA ASP A 342 43.81 13.27 5.98
C ASP A 342 43.66 13.99 4.64
N GLY A 343 42.44 14.45 4.32
CA GLY A 343 42.11 15.12 3.06
C GLY A 343 42.06 14.17 1.86
N ILE A 344 42.05 12.86 2.09
CA ILE A 344 42.00 11.83 1.05
C ILE A 344 40.53 11.41 0.80
N THR A 345 40.23 11.05 -0.45
CA THR A 345 38.94 10.48 -0.82
C THR A 345 38.97 8.96 -0.67
N TYR A 346 37.92 8.40 -0.06
CA TYR A 346 37.70 6.97 0.12
C TYR A 346 36.43 6.54 -0.62
N SER A 347 36.37 5.29 -1.06
CA SER A 347 35.11 4.69 -1.51
C SER A 347 34.37 4.09 -0.31
N ILE A 348 33.12 4.47 -0.10
CA ILE A 348 32.27 3.92 0.96
C ILE A 348 31.09 3.21 0.31
N LYS A 349 31.01 1.91 0.55
CA LYS A 349 29.89 1.06 0.16
C LYS A 349 29.01 0.82 1.37
N ILE A 350 27.81 1.40 1.38
CA ILE A 350 26.79 1.15 2.39
C ILE A 350 26.08 -0.14 2.05
N ILE A 351 26.08 -1.08 2.99
CA ILE A 351 25.40 -2.37 2.89
C ILE A 351 24.16 -2.25 3.76
N ASN A 352 22.99 -2.29 3.11
CA ASN A 352 21.71 -2.12 3.76
C ASN A 352 21.04 -3.47 4.01
#